data_AF-A0A412X776-F1
#
_entry.id   AF-A0A412X776-F1
#
_cell.length_a   1.000
_cell.length_b   1.000
_cell.length_c   1.000
_cell.angle_alpha   90.00
_cell.angle_beta   90.00
_cell.angle_gamma   90.00
#
_symmetry.space_group_name_H-M   'P 1'
#
loop_
_entity.id
_entity.type
_entity.pdbx_description
1 polymer ?
#
loop_
_entity_poly.entity_id
_entity_poly.type
_entity_poly.pdbx_seq_one_letter_code
_entity_poly.pdbx_strand_id
1 'polypeptide(L)'
;MKKLDIKGIFTRPRKLLLHPETEWQVIGRENIEGIELFKNFLVPLSVLSSACAILLRLLSTSPLYAIGTGIILFMASIVGSYIAYRVSREYLSNKVAAANRMALRLAVYSSAVFIPFHCLSSGFSEGFISQLMAICSLLCLRTLYVGLNQLTALDVQYRKSAIVIIGLLVIVSPIIIQQLLMIMFRIPTIYA
;
A
#
# COMPACT_ATOMS: atom_id res chain seq x y z
N MET A 1 -18.51 1.60 -19.03
CA MET A 1 -17.18 1.53 -18.38
C MET A 1 -16.68 2.95 -18.17
N LYS A 2 -16.55 3.44 -16.92
CA LYS A 2 -15.86 4.72 -16.64
C LYS A 2 -14.42 4.57 -17.14
N LYS A 3 -13.95 5.45 -18.03
CA LYS A 3 -12.55 5.48 -18.48
C LYS A 3 -11.66 5.45 -17.25
N LEU A 4 -10.79 4.44 -17.16
CA LEU A 4 -9.78 4.37 -16.12
C LEU A 4 -8.91 5.64 -16.25
N ASP A 5 -8.97 6.54 -15.28
CA ASP A 5 -8.10 7.71 -15.28
C ASP A 5 -6.70 7.29 -14.84
N ILE A 6 -5.93 6.75 -15.81
CA ILE A 6 -4.56 6.28 -15.62
C ILE A 6 -3.67 7.40 -15.06
N LYS A 7 -3.92 8.65 -15.44
CA LYS A 7 -3.21 9.80 -14.87
C LYS A 7 -3.54 9.97 -13.41
N GLY A 8 -4.80 9.82 -13.02
CA GLY A 8 -5.25 9.86 -11.62
C GLY A 8 -4.56 8.83 -10.72
N ILE A 9 -4.32 7.61 -11.22
CA ILE A 9 -3.71 6.51 -10.47
C ILE A 9 -2.30 6.85 -9.97
N PHE A 10 -1.48 7.52 -10.79
CA PHE A 10 -0.12 7.95 -10.38
C PHE A 10 -0.07 9.35 -9.77
N THR A 11 -0.95 10.25 -10.21
CA THR A 11 -0.97 11.63 -9.72
C THR A 11 -1.30 11.67 -8.24
N ARG A 12 -2.22 10.80 -7.77
CA ARG A 12 -2.68 10.82 -6.38
C ARG A 12 -1.62 10.34 -5.37
N PRO A 13 -0.94 9.20 -5.54
CA PRO A 13 0.22 8.83 -4.71
C PRO A 13 1.34 9.88 -4.75
N ARG A 14 1.62 10.45 -5.93
CA ARG A 14 2.61 11.52 -6.06
C ARG A 14 2.25 12.76 -5.24
N LYS A 15 0.97 13.19 -5.28
CA LYS A 15 0.49 14.31 -4.46
C LYS A 15 0.53 13.97 -2.97
N LEU A 16 0.19 12.75 -2.56
CA LEU A 16 0.32 12.29 -1.17
C LEU A 16 1.77 12.27 -0.68
N LEU A 17 2.74 12.08 -1.57
CA LEU A 17 4.16 12.16 -1.24
C LEU A 17 4.64 13.61 -1.08
N LEU A 18 4.33 14.47 -2.07
CA LEU A 18 4.85 15.83 -2.15
C LEU A 18 4.06 16.83 -1.27
N HIS A 19 2.74 16.74 -1.28
CA HIS A 19 1.82 17.65 -0.58
C HIS A 19 0.73 16.86 0.18
N PRO A 20 1.10 16.07 1.20
CA PRO A 20 0.14 15.21 1.90
C PRO A 20 -1.00 16.00 2.55
N GLU A 21 -0.74 17.18 3.12
CA GLU A 21 -1.76 17.95 3.85
C GLU A 21 -2.92 18.38 2.94
N THR A 22 -2.60 18.92 1.76
CA THR A 22 -3.60 19.38 0.81
C THR A 22 -4.38 18.22 0.21
N GLU A 23 -3.69 17.13 -0.16
CA GLU A 23 -4.36 15.97 -0.75
C GLU A 23 -5.26 15.25 0.27
N TRP A 24 -4.86 15.17 1.54
CA TRP A 24 -5.72 14.60 2.59
C TRP A 24 -6.98 15.41 2.84
N GLN A 25 -6.92 16.74 2.73
CA GLN A 25 -8.11 17.59 2.80
C GLN A 25 -9.07 17.34 1.63
N VAL A 26 -8.53 17.17 0.42
CA VAL A 26 -9.33 16.81 -0.77
C VAL A 26 -9.99 15.45 -0.56
N ILE A 27 -9.22 14.43 -0.18
CA ILE A 27 -9.71 13.07 0.12
C ILE A 27 -10.78 13.09 1.22
N GLY A 28 -10.62 13.94 2.24
CA GLY A 28 -11.60 14.14 3.31
C GLY A 28 -13.00 14.51 2.78
N ARG A 29 -13.04 15.38 1.76
CA ARG A 29 -14.27 15.93 1.16
C ARG A 29 -14.90 15.02 0.10
N GLU A 30 -14.15 14.07 -0.45
CA GLU A 30 -14.69 13.14 -1.44
C GLU A 30 -15.73 12.20 -0.81
N ASN A 31 -16.79 11.84 -1.54
CA ASN A 31 -17.77 10.85 -1.09
C ASN A 31 -17.53 9.49 -1.76
N ILE A 32 -16.29 9.01 -1.68
CA ILE A 32 -15.92 7.67 -2.14
C ILE A 32 -16.00 6.74 -0.93
N GLU A 33 -16.85 5.73 -1.03
CA GLU A 33 -17.05 4.71 0.00
C GLU A 33 -16.90 3.30 -0.56
N GLY A 34 -16.53 2.37 0.32
CA GLY A 34 -16.59 0.95 0.04
C GLY A 34 -15.50 0.41 -0.89
N ILE A 35 -15.77 -0.77 -1.44
CA ILE A 35 -14.83 -1.56 -2.24
C ILE A 35 -14.42 -0.86 -3.56
N GLU A 36 -15.12 0.19 -3.96
CA GLU A 36 -14.82 0.95 -5.17
C GLU A 36 -13.44 1.60 -5.13
N LEU A 37 -12.99 2.05 -3.94
CA LEU A 37 -11.65 2.62 -3.80
C LEU A 37 -10.57 1.55 -4.05
N PHE A 38 -10.81 0.31 -3.65
CA PHE A 38 -9.93 -0.80 -3.99
C PHE A 38 -9.95 -1.07 -5.50
N LYS A 39 -11.14 -1.28 -6.07
CA LYS A 39 -11.30 -1.68 -7.48
C LYS A 39 -10.80 -0.64 -8.47
N ASN A 40 -11.11 0.63 -8.23
CA ASN A 40 -10.87 1.70 -9.20
C ASN A 40 -9.50 2.38 -9.03
N PHE A 41 -8.85 2.21 -7.87
CA PHE A 41 -7.57 2.87 -7.58
C PHE A 41 -6.49 1.89 -7.14
N LEU A 42 -6.68 1.16 -6.06
CA LEU A 42 -5.61 0.32 -5.50
C LEU A 42 -5.26 -0.89 -6.39
N VAL A 43 -6.26 -1.54 -7.00
CA VAL A 43 -6.07 -2.68 -7.90
C VAL A 43 -5.25 -2.27 -9.13
N PRO A 44 -5.64 -1.24 -9.91
CA PRO A 44 -4.83 -0.75 -11.02
C PRO A 44 -3.41 -0.35 -10.60
N LEU A 45 -3.26 0.35 -9.48
CA LEU A 45 -1.94 0.75 -8.98
C LEU A 45 -1.06 -0.45 -8.66
N SER A 46 -1.63 -1.49 -8.05
CA SER A 46 -0.90 -2.72 -7.71
C SER A 46 -0.53 -3.50 -8.95
N VAL A 47 -1.43 -3.60 -9.95
CA VAL A 47 -1.11 -4.23 -11.24
C VAL A 47 0.10 -3.55 -11.88
N LEU A 48 0.09 -2.21 -11.95
CA LEU A 48 1.17 -1.44 -12.54
C LEU A 48 2.48 -1.60 -11.75
N SER A 49 2.41 -1.54 -10.42
CA SER A 49 3.58 -1.67 -9.55
C SER A 49 4.20 -3.06 -9.67
N SER A 50 3.38 -4.12 -9.69
CA SER A 50 3.84 -5.49 -9.85
C SER A 50 4.33 -5.78 -11.26
N ALA A 51 3.73 -5.19 -12.30
CA ALA A 51 4.23 -5.27 -13.67
C ALA A 51 5.63 -4.65 -13.78
N CYS A 52 5.87 -3.50 -13.16
CA CYS A 52 7.21 -2.91 -13.05
C CYS A 52 8.19 -3.84 -12.34
N ALA A 53 7.77 -4.49 -11.25
CA ALA A 53 8.61 -5.45 -10.54
C ALA A 53 8.99 -6.65 -11.41
N ILE A 54 8.06 -7.18 -12.22
CA ILE A 54 8.33 -8.25 -13.19
C ILE A 54 9.39 -7.81 -14.19
N LEU A 55 9.22 -6.63 -14.79
CA LEU A 55 10.15 -6.09 -15.79
C LEU A 55 11.56 -5.93 -15.22
N LEU A 56 11.68 -5.41 -14.00
CA LEU A 56 12.98 -5.29 -13.32
C LEU A 56 13.60 -6.66 -13.02
N ARG A 57 12.78 -7.61 -12.57
CA ARG A 57 13.27 -8.94 -12.18
C ARG A 57 13.65 -9.81 -13.38
N LEU A 58 13.02 -9.59 -14.53
CA LEU A 58 13.41 -10.21 -15.81
C LEU A 58 14.83 -9.86 -16.24
N LEU A 59 15.39 -8.73 -15.77
CA LEU A 59 16.77 -8.34 -16.09
C LEU A 59 17.83 -9.21 -15.39
N SER A 60 17.46 -9.94 -14.34
CA SER A 60 18.39 -10.67 -13.48
C SER A 60 18.03 -12.13 -13.25
N THR A 61 16.85 -12.59 -13.68
CA THR A 61 16.27 -13.86 -13.24
C THR A 61 15.48 -14.54 -14.36
N SER A 62 15.11 -15.81 -14.17
CA SER A 62 14.34 -16.54 -15.18
C SER A 62 12.92 -15.97 -15.35
N PRO A 63 12.34 -16.00 -16.55
CA PRO A 63 11.02 -15.42 -16.79
C PRO A 63 9.91 -15.98 -15.91
N LEU A 64 9.94 -17.28 -15.65
CA LEU A 64 8.92 -17.97 -14.86
C LEU A 64 8.98 -17.53 -13.39
N TYR A 65 10.19 -17.32 -12.86
CA TYR A 65 10.39 -16.79 -11.51
C TYR A 65 9.94 -15.32 -11.40
N ALA A 66 10.31 -14.49 -12.38
CA ALA A 66 9.94 -13.08 -12.40
C ALA A 66 8.42 -12.89 -12.44
N ILE A 67 7.74 -13.64 -13.32
CA ILE A 67 6.27 -13.61 -13.43
C ILE A 67 5.62 -14.13 -12.13
N GLY A 68 6.08 -15.26 -11.60
CA GLY A 68 5.57 -15.83 -10.35
C GLY A 68 5.67 -14.86 -9.18
N THR A 69 6.83 -14.22 -9.02
CA THR A 69 7.03 -13.18 -7.99
C THR A 69 6.10 -11.99 -8.21
N GLY A 70 5.95 -11.52 -9.46
CA GLY A 70 5.05 -10.41 -9.77
C GLY A 70 3.59 -10.68 -9.42
N ILE A 71 3.09 -11.88 -9.73
CA ILE A 71 1.74 -12.31 -9.36
C ILE A 71 1.58 -12.35 -7.84
N ILE A 72 2.57 -12.88 -7.13
CA ILE A 72 2.57 -12.90 -5.66
C ILE A 72 2.56 -11.47 -5.10
N LEU A 73 3.40 -10.56 -5.60
CA LEU A 73 3.45 -9.17 -5.16
C LEU A 73 2.12 -8.46 -5.37
N PHE A 74 1.45 -8.71 -6.49
CA PHE A 74 0.13 -8.16 -6.78
C PHE A 74 -0.89 -8.66 -5.74
N MET A 75 -0.98 -9.97 -5.55
CA MET A 75 -1.91 -10.58 -4.60
C MET A 75 -1.64 -10.12 -3.17
N ALA A 76 -0.37 -10.08 -2.77
CA ALA A 76 0.07 -9.62 -1.45
C ALA A 76 -0.28 -8.14 -1.21
N SER A 77 -0.13 -7.28 -2.21
CA SER A 77 -0.50 -5.87 -2.12
C SER A 77 -2.00 -5.70 -1.87
N ILE A 78 -2.85 -6.39 -2.65
CA ILE A 78 -4.30 -6.25 -2.51
C ILE A 78 -4.83 -6.88 -1.21
N VAL A 79 -4.45 -8.13 -0.94
CA VAL A 79 -4.90 -8.85 0.25
C VAL A 79 -4.33 -8.21 1.51
N GLY A 80 -3.06 -7.84 1.50
CA GLY A 80 -2.41 -7.16 2.63
C GLY A 80 -3.07 -5.81 2.96
N SER A 81 -3.34 -4.97 1.95
CA SER A 81 -4.07 -3.72 2.16
C SER A 81 -5.51 -3.94 2.62
N TYR A 82 -6.18 -4.99 2.15
CA TYR A 82 -7.52 -5.33 2.61
C TYR A 82 -7.54 -5.75 4.08
N ILE A 83 -6.57 -6.57 4.51
CA ILE A 83 -6.38 -6.93 5.92
C ILE A 83 -6.09 -5.67 6.75
N ALA A 84 -5.17 -4.83 6.29
CA ALA A 84 -4.85 -3.58 6.97
C ALA A 84 -6.09 -2.70 7.16
N TYR A 85 -6.93 -2.56 6.13
CA TYR A 85 -8.22 -1.87 6.23
C TYR A 85 -9.14 -2.52 7.28
N ARG A 86 -9.36 -3.83 7.22
CA ARG A 86 -10.30 -4.54 8.09
C ARG A 86 -9.91 -4.43 9.57
N VAL A 87 -8.64 -4.63 9.87
CA VAL A 87 -8.12 -4.53 11.24
C VAL A 87 -8.10 -3.07 11.71
N SER A 88 -7.71 -2.13 10.85
CA SER A 88 -7.75 -0.68 11.19
C SER A 88 -9.17 -0.20 11.46
N ARG A 89 -10.16 -0.72 10.72
CA ARG A 89 -11.57 -0.43 10.97
C ARG A 89 -11.97 -0.89 12.35
N GLU A 90 -11.65 -2.12 12.70
CA GLU A 90 -11.98 -2.67 14.03
C GLU A 90 -11.32 -1.88 15.16
N TYR A 91 -10.05 -1.49 14.96
CA TYR A 91 -9.36 -0.65 15.92
C TYR A 91 -10.02 0.74 16.09
N LEU A 92 -10.51 1.34 15.01
CA LEU A 92 -11.14 2.66 15.03
C LEU A 92 -12.63 2.62 15.40
N SER A 93 -13.29 1.47 15.26
CA SER A 93 -14.64 1.25 15.78
C SER A 93 -14.61 1.57 17.29
N ASN A 94 -15.54 2.41 17.74
CA ASN A 94 -15.61 2.97 19.11
C ASN A 94 -14.65 4.14 19.42
N LYS A 95 -13.76 4.54 18.50
CA LYS A 95 -12.90 5.72 18.68
C LYS A 95 -13.29 6.89 17.78
N VAL A 96 -13.95 6.62 16.64
CA VAL A 96 -14.33 7.64 15.65
C VAL A 96 -15.70 7.33 15.06
N ALA A 97 -16.57 8.33 14.90
CA ALA A 97 -17.94 8.16 14.38
C ALA A 97 -18.01 7.57 12.96
N ALA A 98 -17.01 7.85 12.11
CA ALA A 98 -16.92 7.36 10.73
C ALA A 98 -15.79 6.32 10.55
N ALA A 99 -15.60 5.43 11.53
CA ALA A 99 -14.48 4.48 11.57
C ALA A 99 -14.25 3.70 10.26
N ASN A 100 -15.33 3.22 9.62
CA ASN A 100 -15.24 2.49 8.36
C ASN A 100 -14.63 3.34 7.23
N ARG A 101 -15.15 4.55 7.03
CA ARG A 101 -14.70 5.47 5.99
C ARG A 101 -13.26 5.93 6.24
N MET A 102 -12.93 6.24 7.49
CA MET A 102 -11.59 6.69 7.88
C MET A 102 -10.56 5.57 7.73
N ALA A 103 -10.85 4.38 8.26
CA ALA A 103 -9.96 3.23 8.14
C ALA A 103 -9.68 2.85 6.69
N LEU A 104 -10.72 2.88 5.84
CA LEU A 104 -10.59 2.62 4.41
C LEU A 104 -9.60 3.59 3.75
N ARG A 105 -9.78 4.89 3.98
CA ARG A 105 -8.92 5.92 3.39
C ARG A 105 -7.50 5.84 3.90
N LEU A 106 -7.32 5.74 5.22
CA LEU A 106 -6.02 5.65 5.86
C LEU A 106 -5.25 4.42 5.35
N ALA A 107 -5.87 3.24 5.34
CA ALA A 107 -5.22 2.03 4.85
C ALA A 107 -4.91 2.11 3.35
N VAL A 108 -5.88 2.47 2.51
CA VAL A 108 -5.71 2.41 1.05
C VAL A 108 -4.74 3.48 0.54
N TYR A 109 -4.82 4.72 1.01
CA TYR A 109 -3.92 5.77 0.53
C TYR A 109 -2.51 5.66 1.10
N SER A 110 -2.34 5.18 2.33
CA SER A 110 -1.01 4.83 2.84
C SER A 110 -0.42 3.63 2.10
N SER A 111 -1.21 2.59 1.82
CA SER A 111 -0.78 1.48 0.97
C SER A 111 -0.43 1.93 -0.45
N ALA A 112 -1.14 2.90 -1.01
CA ALA A 112 -0.85 3.43 -2.34
C ALA A 112 0.51 4.13 -2.44
N VAL A 113 1.05 4.61 -1.31
CA VAL A 113 2.43 5.10 -1.22
C VAL A 113 3.42 3.94 -1.02
N PHE A 114 3.05 2.96 -0.19
CA PHE A 114 3.91 1.80 0.11
C PHE A 114 4.14 0.89 -1.11
N ILE A 115 3.06 0.49 -1.80
CA ILE A 115 3.06 -0.57 -2.83
C ILE A 115 4.07 -0.32 -3.96
N PRO A 116 4.15 0.89 -4.57
CA PRO A 116 5.10 1.13 -5.65
C PRO A 116 6.55 0.93 -5.21
N PHE A 117 6.93 1.48 -4.07
CA PHE A 117 8.29 1.35 -3.55
C PHE A 117 8.62 -0.08 -3.09
N HIS A 118 7.67 -0.76 -2.46
CA HIS A 118 7.83 -2.15 -2.05
C HIS A 118 7.99 -3.09 -3.27
N CYS A 119 7.19 -2.88 -4.31
CA CYS A 119 7.30 -3.64 -5.56
C CYS A 119 8.62 -3.35 -6.28
N LEU A 120 9.06 -2.09 -6.34
CA LEU A 120 10.35 -1.72 -6.91
C LEU A 120 11.50 -2.37 -6.14
N SER A 121 11.48 -2.28 -4.81
CA SER A 121 12.48 -2.92 -3.95
C SER A 121 12.57 -4.42 -4.21
N SER A 122 11.41 -5.10 -4.30
CA SER A 122 11.33 -6.54 -4.58
C SER A 122 11.68 -6.92 -6.03
N GLY A 123 11.59 -5.97 -6.95
CA GLY A 123 11.90 -6.17 -8.37
C GLY A 123 13.38 -5.99 -8.70
N PHE A 124 14.07 -5.08 -8.01
CA PHE A 124 15.52 -4.94 -8.11
C PHE A 124 16.24 -6.16 -7.52
N SER A 125 17.38 -6.51 -8.10
CA SER A 125 18.31 -7.46 -7.48
C SER A 125 18.80 -6.92 -6.13
N GLU A 126 19.24 -7.82 -5.25
CA GLU A 126 19.80 -7.43 -3.95
C GLU A 126 20.94 -6.41 -4.15
N GLY A 127 20.83 -5.27 -3.48
CA GLY A 127 21.78 -4.17 -3.64
C GLY A 127 21.24 -2.84 -3.13
N PHE A 128 22.07 -1.81 -3.27
CA PHE A 128 21.80 -0.48 -2.73
C PHE A 128 20.45 0.11 -3.20
N ILE A 129 20.12 -0.02 -4.49
CA ILE A 129 18.87 0.53 -5.03
C ILE A 129 17.65 -0.19 -4.46
N SER A 130 17.68 -1.52 -4.33
CA SER A 130 16.60 -2.29 -3.71
C SER A 130 16.37 -1.85 -2.26
N GLN A 131 17.45 -1.68 -1.49
CA GLN A 131 17.39 -1.21 -0.09
C GLN A 131 16.88 0.25 0.00
N LEU A 132 17.34 1.12 -0.89
CA LEU A 132 16.88 2.50 -0.96
C LEU A 132 15.36 2.55 -1.22
N MET A 133 14.86 1.75 -2.17
CA MET A 133 13.41 1.65 -2.42
C MET A 133 12.66 1.08 -1.21
N ALA A 134 13.22 0.10 -0.49
CA ALA A 134 12.62 -0.40 0.75
C ALA A 134 12.49 0.72 1.80
N ILE A 135 13.52 1.54 1.97
CA ILE A 135 13.48 2.69 2.88
C ILE A 135 12.46 3.72 2.40
N CYS A 136 12.41 4.03 1.10
CA CYS A 136 11.42 4.95 0.53
C CYS A 136 9.98 4.47 0.75
N SER A 137 9.74 3.16 0.85
CA SER A 137 8.40 2.62 1.15
C SER A 137 7.88 3.09 2.53
N LEU A 138 8.77 3.41 3.47
CA LEU A 138 8.42 3.91 4.81
C LEU A 138 7.86 5.34 4.78
N LEU A 139 7.96 6.05 3.66
CA LEU A 139 7.27 7.35 3.47
C LEU A 139 5.75 7.22 3.64
N CYS A 140 5.19 6.01 3.49
CA CYS A 140 3.79 5.74 3.81
C CYS A 140 3.40 6.08 5.26
N LEU A 141 4.35 6.01 6.20
CA LEU A 141 4.14 6.38 7.61
C LEU A 141 3.96 7.88 7.77
N ARG A 142 4.73 8.69 7.05
CA ARG A 142 4.54 10.15 6.99
C ARG A 142 3.17 10.47 6.41
N THR A 143 2.80 9.83 5.30
CA THR A 143 1.48 10.01 4.68
C THR A 143 0.36 9.63 5.65
N LEU A 144 0.51 8.52 6.39
CA LEU A 144 -0.45 8.07 7.41
C LEU A 144 -0.57 9.08 8.56
N TYR A 145 0.56 9.59 9.08
CA TYR A 145 0.59 10.57 10.16
C TYR A 145 -0.21 11.82 9.80
N VAL A 146 0.03 12.38 8.61
CA VAL A 146 -0.70 13.56 8.13
C VAL A 146 -2.18 13.23 7.92
N GLY A 147 -2.49 12.05 7.38
CA GLY A 147 -3.87 11.60 7.18
C GLY A 147 -4.65 11.48 8.47
N LEU A 148 -4.05 10.92 9.52
CA LEU A 148 -4.66 10.83 10.85
C LEU A 148 -4.91 12.21 11.44
N ASN A 149 -3.97 13.15 11.30
CA ASN A 149 -4.16 14.53 11.77
C ASN A 149 -5.29 15.27 11.05
N GLN A 150 -5.47 15.04 9.74
CA GLN A 150 -6.46 15.75 8.93
C GLN A 150 -7.85 15.10 8.98
N LEU A 151 -7.92 13.76 9.04
CA LEU A 151 -9.19 13.03 8.90
C LEU A 151 -9.81 12.63 10.23
N THR A 152 -9.05 12.60 11.32
CA THR A 152 -9.56 12.09 12.60
C THR A 152 -9.39 13.10 13.72
N ALA A 153 -10.46 13.33 14.48
CA ALA A 153 -10.41 14.09 15.73
C ALA A 153 -9.99 13.19 16.90
N LEU A 154 -8.96 12.37 16.71
CA LEU A 154 -8.41 11.51 17.76
C LEU A 154 -7.59 12.33 18.75
N ASP A 155 -7.73 12.02 20.03
CA ASP A 155 -6.82 12.50 21.07
C ASP A 155 -5.37 12.06 20.78
N VAL A 156 -4.40 12.82 21.29
CA VAL A 156 -2.97 12.67 21.01
C VAL A 156 -2.47 11.27 21.31
N GLN A 157 -2.93 10.66 22.42
CA GLN A 157 -2.54 9.32 22.82
C GLN A 157 -3.06 8.26 21.83
N TYR A 158 -4.36 8.31 21.50
CA TYR A 158 -4.95 7.38 20.53
C TYR A 158 -4.36 7.55 19.13
N ARG A 159 -3.94 8.77 18.77
CA ARG A 159 -3.29 9.04 17.49
C ARG A 159 -1.93 8.35 17.38
N LYS A 160 -1.10 8.44 18.43
CA LYS A 160 0.18 7.71 18.49
C LYS A 160 -0.02 6.22 18.32
N SER A 161 -0.97 5.63 19.04
CA SER A 161 -1.31 4.21 18.91
C SER A 161 -1.84 3.87 17.52
N ALA A 162 -2.68 4.72 16.92
CA ALA A 162 -3.23 4.52 15.59
C ALA A 162 -2.13 4.52 14.51
N ILE A 163 -1.16 5.43 14.58
CA ILE A 163 -0.02 5.46 13.64
C ILE A 163 0.76 4.15 13.72
N VAL A 164 1.06 3.68 14.93
CA VAL A 164 1.81 2.44 15.13
C VAL A 164 1.03 1.24 14.59
N ILE A 165 -0.25 1.09 14.98
CA ILE A 165 -1.05 -0.08 14.60
C ILE A 165 -1.34 -0.09 13.10
N ILE A 166 -1.89 1.00 12.56
CA ILE A 166 -2.26 1.10 11.14
C ILE A 166 -1.01 1.09 10.27
N GLY A 167 0.05 1.79 10.67
CA GLY A 167 1.32 1.83 9.94
C GLY A 167 1.98 0.46 9.87
N LEU A 168 2.03 -0.25 11.00
CA LEU A 168 2.53 -1.63 11.04
C LEU A 168 1.69 -2.54 10.14
N LEU A 169 0.36 -2.45 10.21
CA LEU A 169 -0.52 -3.24 9.35
C LEU A 169 -0.31 -2.96 7.85
N VAL A 170 -0.15 -1.70 7.45
CA VAL A 170 0.09 -1.30 6.06
C VAL A 170 1.38 -1.90 5.50
N ILE A 171 2.42 -2.01 6.33
CA ILE A 171 3.74 -2.53 5.94
C ILE A 171 3.78 -4.07 6.05
N VAL A 172 3.40 -4.59 7.21
CA VAL A 172 3.60 -5.99 7.58
C VAL A 172 2.59 -6.91 6.91
N SER A 173 1.33 -6.48 6.73
CA SER A 173 0.30 -7.37 6.15
C SER A 173 0.66 -7.82 4.73
N PRO A 174 1.06 -6.92 3.80
CA PRO A 174 1.54 -7.35 2.49
C PRO A 174 2.77 -8.26 2.56
N ILE A 175 3.74 -7.96 3.43
CA ILE A 175 4.97 -8.77 3.56
C ILE A 175 4.65 -10.20 4.04
N ILE A 176 3.81 -10.34 5.06
CA ILE A 176 3.40 -11.67 5.56
C ILE A 176 2.69 -12.46 4.47
N ILE A 177 1.72 -11.85 3.78
CA ILE A 177 1.00 -12.53 2.69
C ILE A 177 1.96 -12.92 1.57
N GLN A 178 2.87 -12.03 1.18
CA GLN A 178 3.90 -12.34 0.19
C GLN A 178 4.72 -13.58 0.59
N GLN A 179 5.22 -13.63 1.82
CA GLN A 179 6.02 -14.76 2.31
C GLN A 179 5.22 -16.06 2.34
N LEU A 180 3.97 -16.02 2.84
CA LEU A 180 3.08 -17.18 2.84
C LEU A 180 2.82 -17.71 1.43
N LEU A 181 2.57 -16.82 0.47
CA LEU A 181 2.36 -17.20 -0.93
C LEU A 181 3.64 -17.79 -1.55
N MET A 182 4.81 -17.20 -1.29
CA MET A 182 6.08 -17.74 -1.80
C MET A 182 6.36 -19.16 -1.28
N ILE A 183 6.10 -19.41 0.01
CA ILE A 183 6.22 -20.74 0.63
C ILE A 183 5.23 -21.73 -0.02
N MET A 184 3.96 -21.35 -0.13
CA MET A 184 2.91 -22.21 -0.69
C MET A 184 3.19 -22.59 -2.14
N PHE A 185 3.68 -21.65 -2.96
CA PHE A 185 4.01 -21.89 -4.36
C PHE A 185 5.45 -22.38 -4.60
N ARG A 186 6.23 -22.62 -3.54
CA ARG A 186 7.63 -23.06 -3.59
C ARG A 186 8.51 -22.20 -4.49
N ILE A 187 8.26 -20.90 -4.53
CA ILE A 187 9.12 -19.95 -5.24
C ILE A 187 10.31 -19.64 -4.32
N PRO A 188 11.56 -19.95 -4.71
CA PRO A 188 12.70 -19.81 -3.82
C PRO A 188 12.90 -18.34 -3.41
N THR A 189 12.99 -18.12 -2.11
CA THR A 189 13.23 -16.80 -1.51
C THR A 189 14.72 -16.42 -1.52
N ILE A 190 15.61 -17.39 -1.76
CA ILE A 190 17.06 -17.25 -1.76
C ILE A 190 17.57 -17.82 -3.09
N TYR A 191 18.32 -17.03 -3.86
CA TYR A 191 19.12 -17.54 -4.97
C TYR A 191 20.28 -18.33 -4.36
N ALA A 192 20.33 -19.63 -4.63
CA ALA A 192 21.56 -20.41 -4.51
C ALA A 192 22.34 -20.29 -5.83
#